data_AF-A0A5C8MU87-F1
#
_entry.id   AF-A0A5C8MU87-F1
#
_cell.length_a   1.000
_cell.length_b   1.000
_cell.length_c   1.000
_cell.angle_alpha   90.00
_cell.angle_beta   90.00
_cell.angle_gamma   90.00
#
_symmetry.space_group_name_H-M   'P 1'
#
loop_
_entity.id
_entity.type
_entity.pdbx_description
1 polymer ?
#
loop_
_entity_poly.entity_id
_entity_poly.type
_entity_poly.pdbx_seq_one_letter_code
_entity_poly.pdbx_strand_id
1 'polypeptide(L)'
;QLFSRKRIGIAEPTFSEYRRACEAHHCKIVSIVSNEESNWKYNLSELTTLLGDVDAFFLCHPNNPTGTVMTEEDLYALLVAAEKAETFVVIDEAFYHFWIEGFTALQWVNDFSHLIVLRSLTKIHHLAGARIGYMVANKEVIAQVKALQPPWSVSRLAQQLALHFLPMNEFVAQTKRMIASERERITTILSEYGYYVSPSVVNFYLLRLPNRSTEALLYHLLQKGIVPRHTMNFRGLDGHYLRLAVKTEEENDQLLHALRRWAQ
;
A
#
# COMPACT_ATOMS: atom_id res chain seq x y z
N GLN A 1 -1.22 8.14 -17.97
CA GLN A 1 -1.79 8.74 -19.19
C GLN A 1 -2.68 9.94 -18.90
N LEU A 2 -3.74 9.81 -18.08
CA LEU A 2 -4.63 10.93 -17.72
C LEU A 2 -3.86 12.19 -17.28
N PHE A 3 -2.83 12.00 -16.45
CA PHE A 3 -2.00 13.09 -15.93
C PHE A 3 -0.67 13.28 -16.70
N SER A 4 -0.60 12.94 -17.98
CA SER A 4 0.65 13.04 -18.75
C SER A 4 1.21 14.47 -18.74
N ARG A 5 2.53 14.61 -18.49
CA ARG A 5 3.27 15.89 -18.40
C ARG A 5 2.80 16.86 -17.29
N LYS A 6 1.93 16.39 -16.39
CA LYS A 6 1.43 17.16 -15.25
C LYS A 6 2.38 17.13 -14.06
N ARG A 7 2.11 17.97 -13.07
CA ARG A 7 2.84 17.97 -11.79
C ARG A 7 2.10 17.08 -10.79
N ILE A 8 2.79 16.11 -10.21
CA ILE A 8 2.20 15.03 -9.41
C ILE A 8 2.84 14.99 -8.04
N GLY A 9 2.02 15.06 -7.00
CA GLY A 9 2.41 14.78 -5.63
C GLY A 9 2.35 13.28 -5.34
N ILE A 10 3.32 12.75 -4.60
CA ILE A 10 3.33 11.35 -4.15
C ILE A 10 3.70 11.32 -2.66
N ALA A 11 2.84 10.70 -1.84
CA ALA A 11 3.17 10.30 -0.48
C ALA A 11 4.13 9.09 -0.50
N GLU A 12 5.36 9.27 -0.01
CA GLU A 12 6.42 8.25 0.03
C GLU A 12 6.85 7.92 1.47
N PRO A 13 7.45 6.76 1.78
CA PRO A 13 7.71 5.63 0.88
C PRO A 13 6.42 4.95 0.46
N THR A 14 6.30 4.62 -0.83
CA THR A 14 5.10 3.95 -1.34
C THR A 14 5.41 2.99 -2.50
N PHE A 15 4.39 2.39 -3.09
CA PHE A 15 4.51 1.47 -4.21
C PHE A 15 5.22 2.13 -5.40
N SER A 16 6.38 1.58 -5.78
CA SER A 16 7.29 2.17 -6.79
C SER A 16 6.64 2.39 -8.16
N GLU A 17 5.56 1.70 -8.48
CA GLU A 17 4.90 1.84 -9.77
C GLU A 17 4.23 3.21 -9.98
N TYR A 18 3.84 3.94 -8.92
CA TYR A 18 3.27 5.28 -9.11
C TYR A 18 4.30 6.22 -9.73
N ARG A 19 5.50 6.26 -9.14
CA ARG A 19 6.64 7.03 -9.64
C ARG A 19 7.04 6.58 -11.04
N ARG A 20 7.23 5.27 -11.25
CA ARG A 20 7.60 4.72 -12.56
C ARG A 20 6.57 5.10 -13.65
N ALA A 21 5.28 5.02 -13.35
CA ALA A 21 4.22 5.39 -14.28
C ALA A 21 4.22 6.91 -14.56
N CYS A 22 4.44 7.74 -13.54
CA CYS A 22 4.56 9.19 -13.70
C CYS A 22 5.77 9.57 -14.57
N GLU A 23 6.94 8.98 -14.32
CA GLU A 23 8.16 9.20 -15.10
C GLU A 23 7.99 8.76 -16.56
N ALA A 24 7.39 7.58 -16.79
CA ALA A 24 7.06 7.09 -18.13
C ALA A 24 6.11 8.02 -18.92
N HIS A 25 5.39 8.90 -18.23
CA HIS A 25 4.51 9.90 -18.81
C HIS A 25 5.03 11.34 -18.66
N HIS A 26 6.33 11.49 -18.38
CA HIS A 26 7.02 12.79 -18.28
C HIS A 26 6.40 13.75 -17.25
N CYS A 27 5.79 13.22 -16.19
CA CYS A 27 5.25 14.03 -15.11
C CYS A 27 6.39 14.65 -14.29
N LYS A 28 6.15 15.84 -13.73
CA LYS A 28 7.03 16.46 -12.73
C LYS A 28 6.60 15.97 -11.34
N ILE A 29 7.46 15.24 -10.64
CA ILE A 29 7.09 14.60 -9.38
C ILE A 29 7.59 15.43 -8.19
N VAL A 30 6.70 15.66 -7.23
CA VAL A 30 7.02 16.21 -5.90
C VAL A 30 6.62 15.17 -4.86
N SER A 31 7.42 15.00 -3.82
CA SER A 31 7.21 13.93 -2.84
C SER A 31 7.22 14.46 -1.42
N ILE A 32 6.30 13.95 -0.61
CA ILE A 32 6.30 14.12 0.85
C ILE A 32 6.65 12.76 1.43
N VAL A 33 7.72 12.72 2.23
CA VAL A 33 8.30 11.48 2.73
C VAL A 33 8.00 11.35 4.22
N SER A 34 7.29 10.29 4.63
CA SER A 34 7.15 9.92 6.04
C SER A 34 8.33 9.04 6.49
N ASN A 35 8.53 8.95 7.80
CA ASN A 35 9.67 8.25 8.38
C ASN A 35 9.27 7.49 9.64
N GLU A 36 10.21 6.72 10.20
CA GLU A 36 9.97 5.93 11.41
C GLU A 36 9.65 6.79 12.64
N GLU A 37 10.26 7.98 12.78
CA GLU A 37 10.05 8.88 13.93
C GLU A 37 8.59 9.36 14.01
N SER A 38 7.94 9.58 12.87
CA SER A 38 6.52 9.91 12.80
C SER A 38 5.60 8.68 12.85
N ASN A 39 6.13 7.47 13.08
CA ASN A 39 5.44 6.20 12.88
C ASN A 39 4.83 6.07 11.47
N TRP A 40 5.53 6.59 10.46
CA TRP A 40 5.12 6.64 9.06
C TRP A 40 3.84 7.44 8.81
N LYS A 41 3.45 8.31 9.74
CA LYS A 41 2.35 9.26 9.54
C LYS A 41 2.83 10.42 8.68
N TYR A 42 1.99 10.84 7.74
CA TYR A 42 2.21 12.02 6.93
C TYR A 42 1.74 13.27 7.68
N ASN A 43 2.47 14.37 7.53
CA ASN A 43 2.04 15.65 8.06
C ASN A 43 0.92 16.23 7.18
N LEU A 44 -0.31 16.28 7.69
CA LEU A 44 -1.47 16.76 6.94
C LEU A 44 -1.30 18.20 6.43
N SER A 45 -0.63 19.08 7.19
CA SER A 45 -0.38 20.46 6.75
C SER A 45 0.56 20.52 5.54
N GLU A 46 1.58 19.66 5.50
CA GLU A 46 2.47 19.54 4.34
C GLU A 46 1.72 18.97 3.14
N LEU A 47 0.91 17.92 3.35
CA LEU A 47 0.08 17.33 2.29
C LEU A 47 -0.84 18.39 1.67
N THR A 48 -1.61 19.08 2.50
CA THR A 48 -2.58 20.09 2.07
C THR A 48 -1.94 21.31 1.40
N THR A 49 -0.77 21.75 1.88
CA THR A 49 0.00 22.81 1.21
C THR A 49 0.41 22.39 -0.21
N LEU A 50 0.86 21.14 -0.38
CA LEU A 50 1.30 20.64 -1.68
C LEU A 50 0.16 20.54 -2.70
N LEU A 51 -1.08 20.30 -2.26
CA LEU A 51 -2.22 20.15 -3.17
C LEU A 51 -2.38 21.36 -4.11
N GLY A 52 -2.20 22.59 -3.61
CA GLY A 52 -2.29 23.80 -4.44
C GLY A 52 -1.24 23.91 -5.56
N ASP A 53 -0.20 23.07 -5.54
CA ASP A 53 0.91 23.08 -6.48
C ASP A 53 0.94 21.87 -7.44
N VAL A 54 -0.02 20.94 -7.35
CA VAL A 54 0.00 19.69 -8.13
C VAL A 54 -1.34 19.44 -8.81
N ASP A 55 -1.33 18.80 -9.99
CA ASP A 55 -2.54 18.42 -10.71
C ASP A 55 -3.18 17.14 -10.12
N ALA A 56 -2.36 16.27 -9.52
CA ALA A 56 -2.82 15.08 -8.84
C ALA A 56 -1.89 14.67 -7.69
N PHE A 57 -2.44 13.99 -6.69
CA PHE A 57 -1.76 13.47 -5.52
C PHE A 57 -2.04 11.97 -5.35
N PHE A 58 -0.98 11.15 -5.27
CA PHE A 58 -1.09 9.71 -5.05
C PHE A 58 -0.86 9.36 -3.58
N LEU A 59 -1.80 8.62 -3.01
CA LEU A 59 -1.76 8.09 -1.65
C LEU A 59 -2.11 6.60 -1.66
N CYS A 60 -1.34 5.78 -0.96
CA CYS A 60 -1.66 4.36 -0.76
C CYS A 60 -2.22 4.17 0.66
N HIS A 61 -3.39 3.57 0.79
CA HIS A 61 -4.12 3.47 2.07
C HIS A 61 -4.88 2.14 2.17
N PRO A 62 -4.45 1.20 3.03
CA PRO A 62 -3.20 1.18 3.80
C PRO A 62 -1.94 1.17 2.91
N ASN A 63 -0.89 1.84 3.38
CA ASN A 63 0.30 2.11 2.57
C ASN A 63 1.18 0.85 2.35
N ASN A 64 1.74 0.70 1.16
CA ASN A 64 2.80 -0.27 0.86
C ASN A 64 4.11 0.50 0.67
N PRO A 65 5.12 0.37 1.56
CA PRO A 65 5.43 -0.88 2.28
C PRO A 65 5.24 -0.83 3.80
N THR A 66 4.85 0.30 4.38
CA THR A 66 4.78 0.50 5.84
C THR A 66 3.62 -0.26 6.48
N GLY A 67 2.55 -0.49 5.73
CA GLY A 67 1.30 -1.07 6.20
C GLY A 67 0.44 -0.11 7.03
N THR A 68 0.84 1.16 7.12
CA THR A 68 0.19 2.18 7.96
C THR A 68 -0.98 2.85 7.25
N VAL A 69 -1.83 3.51 8.04
CA VAL A 69 -3.05 4.19 7.59
C VAL A 69 -3.08 5.62 8.13
N MET A 70 -3.78 6.50 7.41
CA MET A 70 -4.25 7.78 7.94
C MET A 70 -5.58 7.57 8.67
N THR A 71 -5.88 8.45 9.63
CA THR A 71 -7.21 8.48 10.27
C THR A 71 -8.29 8.88 9.26
N GLU A 72 -9.54 8.61 9.60
CA GLU A 72 -10.68 8.98 8.76
C GLU A 72 -10.81 10.50 8.64
N GLU A 73 -10.59 11.20 9.75
CA GLU A 73 -10.64 12.65 9.84
C GLU A 73 -9.55 13.30 8.98
N ASP A 74 -8.31 12.80 9.05
CA ASP A 74 -7.19 13.34 8.27
C ASP A 74 -7.37 13.08 6.78
N LEU A 75 -7.85 11.88 6.41
CA LEU A 75 -8.10 11.56 5.00
C LEU A 75 -9.26 12.40 4.44
N TYR A 76 -10.34 12.58 5.20
CA TYR A 76 -11.45 13.44 4.80
C TYR A 76 -11.00 14.90 4.65
N ALA A 77 -10.23 15.42 5.61
CA ALA A 77 -9.67 16.77 5.54
C ALA A 77 -8.76 16.97 4.31
N LEU A 78 -7.95 15.96 3.96
CA LEU A 78 -7.15 15.96 2.73
C LEU A 78 -8.03 16.07 1.49
N LEU A 79 -9.12 15.31 1.42
CA LEU A 79 -10.06 15.34 0.28
C LEU A 79 -10.78 16.68 0.15
N VAL A 80 -11.22 17.27 1.28
CA VAL A 80 -11.82 18.61 1.29
C VAL A 80 -10.84 19.66 0.78
N ALA A 81 -9.57 19.58 1.19
CA ALA A 81 -8.54 20.50 0.71
C ALA A 81 -8.26 20.30 -0.79
N ALA A 82 -8.23 19.05 -1.26
CA ALA A 82 -7.98 18.73 -2.66
C ALA A 82 -9.11 19.20 -3.57
N GLU A 83 -10.36 19.04 -3.16
CA GLU A 83 -11.52 19.53 -3.93
C GLU A 83 -11.47 21.06 -4.07
N LYS A 84 -11.11 21.78 -3.00
CA LYS A 84 -10.91 23.25 -3.05
C LYS A 84 -9.77 23.68 -3.96
N ALA A 85 -8.72 22.85 -4.06
CA ALA A 85 -7.55 23.09 -4.91
C ALA A 85 -7.72 22.52 -6.34
N GLU A 86 -8.88 21.94 -6.67
CA GLU A 86 -9.15 21.26 -7.95
C GLU A 86 -8.08 20.19 -8.29
N THR A 87 -7.55 19.54 -7.26
CA THR A 87 -6.46 18.56 -7.35
C THR A 87 -7.02 17.14 -7.29
N PHE A 88 -6.65 16.28 -8.25
CA PHE A 88 -7.04 14.87 -8.19
C PHE A 88 -6.35 14.14 -7.04
N VAL A 89 -7.11 13.41 -6.21
CA VAL A 89 -6.54 12.51 -5.21
C VAL A 89 -6.77 11.07 -5.65
N VAL A 90 -5.68 10.36 -5.90
CA VAL A 90 -5.68 8.94 -6.25
C VAL A 90 -5.35 8.13 -5.01
N ILE A 91 -6.36 7.44 -4.46
CA ILE A 91 -6.23 6.58 -3.28
C ILE A 91 -6.13 5.12 -3.74
N ASP A 92 -4.97 4.50 -3.54
CA ASP A 92 -4.78 3.06 -3.77
C ASP A 92 -5.14 2.27 -2.50
N GLU A 93 -6.28 1.58 -2.56
CA GLU A 93 -6.79 0.72 -1.51
C GLU A 93 -6.64 -0.77 -1.84
N ALA A 94 -5.53 -1.16 -2.51
CA ALA A 94 -5.25 -2.55 -2.86
C ALA A 94 -5.19 -3.49 -1.64
N PHE A 95 -4.84 -2.98 -0.46
CA PHE A 95 -4.71 -3.75 0.78
C PHE A 95 -5.77 -3.44 1.84
N TYR A 96 -6.78 -2.60 1.55
CA TYR A 96 -7.86 -2.27 2.50
C TYR A 96 -8.51 -3.51 3.10
N HIS A 97 -8.64 -4.58 2.30
CA HIS A 97 -9.34 -5.77 2.74
C HIS A 97 -8.66 -6.42 3.94
N PHE A 98 -7.40 -6.13 4.27
CA PHE A 98 -6.77 -6.68 5.48
C PHE A 98 -7.02 -5.85 6.74
N TRP A 99 -7.51 -4.62 6.60
CA TRP A 99 -7.81 -3.74 7.73
C TRP A 99 -9.19 -4.09 8.30
N ILE A 100 -9.23 -4.57 9.56
CA ILE A 100 -10.45 -5.12 10.19
C ILE A 100 -11.47 -4.01 10.48
N GLU A 101 -11.04 -2.93 11.13
CA GLU A 101 -11.88 -1.78 11.50
C GLU A 101 -11.61 -0.59 10.57
N GLY A 102 -11.25 -0.89 9.33
CA GLY A 102 -10.92 0.11 8.34
C GLY A 102 -12.13 0.73 7.68
N PHE A 103 -11.98 1.99 7.28
CA PHE A 103 -12.91 2.65 6.38
C PHE A 103 -12.37 2.61 4.94
N THR A 104 -13.16 3.11 4.00
CA THR A 104 -12.75 3.24 2.60
C THR A 104 -13.12 4.61 2.07
N ALA A 105 -12.23 5.22 1.29
CA ALA A 105 -12.50 6.43 0.56
C ALA A 105 -13.63 6.26 -0.48
N LEU A 106 -14.00 5.02 -0.84
CA LEU A 106 -15.16 4.75 -1.70
C LEU A 106 -16.44 5.40 -1.18
N GLN A 107 -16.60 5.55 0.14
CA GLN A 107 -17.78 6.16 0.73
C GLN A 107 -17.98 7.63 0.33
N TRP A 108 -16.91 8.31 -0.09
CA TRP A 108 -16.93 9.74 -0.45
C TRP A 108 -16.77 10.01 -1.95
N VAL A 109 -16.78 8.99 -2.82
CA VAL A 109 -16.59 9.19 -4.27
C VAL A 109 -17.68 10.07 -4.88
N ASN A 110 -18.90 10.01 -4.34
CA ASN A 110 -20.00 10.88 -4.79
C ASN A 110 -19.90 12.30 -4.24
N ASP A 111 -19.10 12.53 -3.18
CA ASP A 111 -18.98 13.83 -2.51
C ASP A 111 -17.83 14.67 -3.09
N PHE A 112 -16.83 14.04 -3.71
CA PHE A 112 -15.63 14.71 -4.22
C PHE A 112 -15.40 14.42 -5.71
N SER A 113 -15.48 15.46 -6.54
CA SER A 113 -15.33 15.38 -7.99
C SER A 113 -13.95 14.85 -8.40
N HIS A 114 -12.93 15.19 -7.62
CA HIS A 114 -11.53 14.90 -7.90
C HIS A 114 -11.00 13.63 -7.22
N LEU A 115 -11.86 12.83 -6.59
CA LEU A 115 -11.46 11.56 -5.96
C LEU A 115 -11.44 10.39 -6.96
N ILE A 116 -10.32 9.67 -6.99
CA ILE A 116 -10.14 8.41 -7.71
C ILE A 116 -9.71 7.34 -6.71
N VAL A 117 -10.46 6.25 -6.61
CA VAL A 117 -10.10 5.11 -5.76
C VAL A 117 -9.71 3.91 -6.60
N LEU A 118 -8.54 3.33 -6.32
CA LEU A 118 -8.04 2.11 -6.97
C LEU A 118 -8.23 0.91 -6.05
N ARG A 119 -8.64 -0.21 -6.63
CA ARG A 119 -8.93 -1.46 -5.92
C ARG A 119 -8.27 -2.65 -6.60
N SER A 120 -7.73 -3.56 -5.79
CA SER A 120 -7.21 -4.84 -6.26
C SER A 120 -8.05 -5.99 -5.72
N LEU A 121 -8.45 -6.90 -6.61
CA LEU A 121 -9.09 -8.17 -6.21
C LEU A 121 -8.06 -9.28 -6.00
N THR A 122 -6.78 -9.01 -6.21
CA THR A 122 -5.74 -10.04 -6.25
C THR A 122 -5.21 -10.48 -4.88
N LYS A 123 -5.28 -9.61 -3.86
CA LYS A 123 -4.52 -9.80 -2.62
C LYS A 123 -5.24 -10.71 -1.63
N ILE A 124 -6.42 -10.26 -1.16
CA ILE A 124 -7.21 -11.01 -0.17
C ILE A 124 -7.79 -12.31 -0.74
N HIS A 125 -8.09 -12.36 -2.04
CA HIS A 125 -8.66 -13.55 -2.70
C HIS A 125 -7.60 -14.52 -3.24
N HIS A 126 -6.30 -14.28 -2.99
CA HIS A 126 -5.21 -15.11 -3.50
C HIS A 126 -5.15 -15.25 -5.04
N LEU A 127 -5.68 -14.24 -5.76
CA LEU A 127 -5.79 -14.20 -7.22
C LEU A 127 -4.67 -13.40 -7.90
N ALA A 128 -3.43 -13.45 -7.38
CA ALA A 128 -2.30 -12.67 -7.91
C ALA A 128 -2.11 -12.84 -9.43
N GLY A 129 -2.21 -14.08 -9.92
CA GLY A 129 -2.09 -14.44 -11.32
C GLY A 129 -3.28 -14.06 -12.21
N ALA A 130 -4.44 -13.75 -11.64
CA ALA A 130 -5.64 -13.40 -12.41
C ALA A 130 -5.57 -11.98 -13.01
N ARG A 131 -4.71 -11.11 -12.48
CA ARG A 131 -4.48 -9.74 -12.96
C ARG A 131 -5.76 -8.90 -13.05
N ILE A 132 -6.48 -8.77 -11.94
CA ILE A 132 -7.73 -8.01 -11.88
C ILE A 132 -7.74 -6.95 -10.77
N GLY A 133 -8.20 -5.76 -11.17
CA GLY A 133 -8.45 -4.60 -10.32
C GLY A 133 -9.48 -3.70 -10.99
N TYR A 134 -9.91 -2.68 -10.27
CA TYR A 134 -10.89 -1.72 -10.78
C TYR A 134 -10.62 -0.33 -10.19
N MET A 135 -11.21 0.66 -10.83
CA MET A 135 -11.15 2.06 -10.42
C MET A 135 -12.58 2.56 -10.22
N VAL A 136 -12.79 3.36 -9.20
CA VAL A 136 -14.05 4.03 -8.89
C VAL A 136 -13.78 5.52 -8.80
N ALA A 137 -14.52 6.31 -9.57
CA ALA A 137 -14.41 7.75 -9.67
C ALA A 137 -15.71 8.29 -10.29
N ASN A 138 -15.85 9.62 -10.34
CA ASN A 138 -16.96 10.28 -11.02
C ASN A 138 -17.03 9.94 -12.51
N LYS A 139 -18.24 9.98 -13.08
CA LYS A 139 -18.54 9.50 -14.44
C LYS A 139 -17.69 10.19 -15.51
N GLU A 140 -17.38 11.47 -15.35
CA GLU A 140 -16.53 12.26 -16.24
C GLU A 140 -15.10 11.71 -16.27
N VAL A 141 -14.55 11.41 -15.09
CA VAL A 141 -13.21 10.81 -14.95
C VAL A 141 -13.19 9.40 -15.55
N ILE A 142 -14.22 8.59 -15.27
CA ILE A 142 -14.36 7.25 -15.85
C ILE A 142 -14.40 7.31 -17.37
N ALA A 143 -15.12 8.27 -17.96
CA ALA A 143 -15.21 8.43 -19.41
C ALA A 143 -13.83 8.73 -20.02
N GLN A 144 -13.06 9.64 -19.42
CA GLN A 144 -11.71 9.98 -19.87
C GLN A 144 -10.76 8.78 -19.78
N VAL A 145 -10.77 8.04 -18.66
CA VAL A 145 -9.89 6.88 -18.48
C VAL A 145 -10.29 5.72 -19.40
N LYS A 146 -11.59 5.49 -19.63
CA LYS A 146 -12.05 4.46 -20.58
C LYS A 146 -11.58 4.73 -22.00
N ALA A 147 -11.53 5.99 -22.43
CA ALA A 147 -11.00 6.35 -23.75
C ALA A 147 -9.50 6.01 -23.92
N LEU A 148 -8.77 5.91 -22.81
CA LEU A 148 -7.35 5.56 -22.76
C LEU A 148 -7.11 4.05 -22.53
N GLN A 149 -8.15 3.31 -22.16
CA GLN A 149 -8.04 1.90 -21.82
C GLN A 149 -7.91 1.05 -23.09
N PRO A 150 -6.88 0.19 -23.20
CA PRO A 150 -6.79 -0.77 -24.29
C PRO A 150 -8.04 -1.67 -24.35
N PRO A 151 -8.57 -1.97 -25.54
CA PRO A 151 -9.70 -2.88 -25.65
C PRO A 151 -9.32 -4.27 -25.13
N TRP A 152 -10.27 -4.95 -24.47
CA TRP A 152 -10.08 -6.29 -23.89
C TRP A 152 -8.91 -6.41 -22.90
N SER A 153 -8.60 -5.35 -22.16
CA SER A 153 -7.49 -5.35 -21.18
C SER A 153 -7.69 -6.29 -19.98
N VAL A 154 -8.88 -6.88 -19.81
CA VAL A 154 -9.20 -7.82 -18.72
C VAL A 154 -9.64 -9.16 -19.32
N SER A 155 -8.90 -10.23 -19.03
CA SER A 155 -9.19 -11.55 -19.58
C SER A 155 -10.53 -12.10 -19.09
N ARG A 156 -11.17 -12.96 -19.90
CA ARG A 156 -12.41 -13.63 -19.50
C ARG A 156 -12.23 -14.44 -18.21
N LEU A 157 -11.10 -15.13 -18.06
CA LEU A 157 -10.80 -15.90 -16.85
C LEU A 157 -10.75 -15.00 -15.61
N ALA A 158 -10.10 -13.84 -15.71
CA ALA A 158 -10.04 -12.87 -14.62
C ALA A 158 -11.43 -12.39 -14.20
N GLN A 159 -12.29 -12.06 -15.17
CA GLN A 159 -13.67 -11.63 -14.92
C GLN A 159 -14.49 -12.71 -14.22
N GLN A 160 -14.39 -13.97 -14.67
CA GLN A 160 -15.10 -15.09 -14.05
C GLN A 160 -14.63 -15.36 -12.62
N LEU A 161 -13.31 -15.30 -12.38
CA LEU A 161 -12.76 -15.41 -11.03
C LEU A 161 -13.26 -14.28 -10.13
N ALA A 162 -13.27 -13.03 -10.60
CA ALA A 162 -13.81 -11.93 -9.79
C ALA A 162 -15.29 -12.14 -9.44
N LEU A 163 -16.13 -12.52 -10.40
CA LEU A 163 -17.55 -12.79 -10.14
C LEU A 163 -17.77 -13.93 -9.12
N HIS A 164 -16.87 -14.92 -9.10
CA HIS A 164 -16.93 -16.03 -8.14
C HIS A 164 -16.46 -15.64 -6.73
N PHE A 165 -15.36 -14.88 -6.62
CA PHE A 165 -14.74 -14.58 -5.33
C PHE A 165 -15.34 -13.35 -4.62
N LEU A 166 -15.87 -12.37 -5.37
CA LEU A 166 -16.47 -11.15 -4.81
C LEU A 166 -17.57 -11.40 -3.76
N PRO A 167 -18.47 -12.39 -3.93
CA PRO A 167 -19.50 -12.68 -2.92
C PRO A 167 -19.00 -13.42 -1.67
N MET A 168 -17.74 -13.88 -1.63
CA MET A 168 -17.21 -14.74 -0.56
C MET A 168 -16.80 -13.96 0.70
N ASN A 169 -17.74 -13.23 1.28
CA ASN A 169 -17.51 -12.38 2.45
C ASN A 169 -16.97 -13.14 3.67
N GLU A 170 -17.43 -14.38 3.88
CA GLU A 170 -16.98 -15.22 5.00
C GLU A 170 -15.49 -15.60 4.86
N PHE A 171 -15.06 -16.00 3.66
CA PHE A 171 -13.67 -16.29 3.35
C PHE A 171 -12.77 -15.08 3.64
N VAL A 172 -13.21 -13.90 3.20
CA VAL A 172 -12.50 -12.64 3.47
C VAL A 172 -12.43 -12.38 4.98
N ALA A 173 -13.54 -12.50 5.72
CA ALA A 173 -13.58 -12.27 7.15
C ALA A 173 -12.71 -13.25 7.95
N GLN A 174 -12.66 -14.53 7.55
CA GLN A 174 -11.79 -15.53 8.15
C GLN A 174 -10.31 -15.21 7.88
N THR A 175 -9.97 -14.91 6.63
CA THR A 175 -8.59 -14.56 6.22
C THR A 175 -8.09 -13.32 6.96
N LYS A 176 -8.92 -12.27 7.07
CA LYS A 176 -8.61 -11.06 7.85
C LYS A 176 -8.25 -11.38 9.29
N ARG A 177 -9.09 -12.17 9.98
CA ARG A 177 -8.89 -12.53 11.39
C ARG A 177 -7.61 -13.33 11.60
N MET A 178 -7.36 -14.32 10.74
CA MET A 178 -6.13 -15.12 10.77
C MET A 178 -4.89 -14.22 10.64
N ILE A 179 -4.85 -13.36 9.62
CA ILE A 179 -3.73 -12.46 9.38
C ILE A 179 -3.54 -11.46 10.53
N ALA A 180 -4.62 -10.92 11.08
CA ALA A 180 -4.52 -9.95 12.17
C ALA A 180 -3.96 -10.57 13.47
N SER A 181 -4.50 -11.74 13.86
CA SER A 181 -4.02 -12.48 15.03
C SER A 181 -2.55 -12.88 14.88
N GLU A 182 -2.18 -13.35 13.69
CA GLU A 182 -0.82 -13.79 13.44
C GLU A 182 0.16 -12.61 13.35
N ARG A 183 -0.26 -11.47 12.79
CA ARG A 183 0.52 -10.23 12.80
C ARG A 183 0.80 -9.77 14.24
N GLU A 184 -0.20 -9.79 15.11
CA GLU A 184 -0.02 -9.43 16.53
C GLU A 184 1.00 -10.35 17.21
N ARG A 185 0.88 -11.67 17.01
CA ARG A 185 1.82 -12.67 17.56
C ARG A 185 3.26 -12.40 17.12
N ILE A 186 3.51 -12.31 15.82
CA ILE A 186 4.87 -12.14 15.30
C ILE A 186 5.47 -10.78 15.68
N THR A 187 4.67 -9.69 15.69
CA THR A 187 5.17 -8.35 16.04
C THR A 187 5.61 -8.28 17.50
N THR A 188 4.87 -8.94 18.40
CA THR A 188 5.23 -9.06 19.82
C THR A 188 6.58 -9.77 19.98
N ILE A 189 6.72 -10.95 19.36
CA ILE A 189 7.95 -11.76 19.47
C ILE A 189 9.16 -11.04 18.84
N LEU A 190 8.98 -10.40 17.68
CA LEU A 190 10.07 -9.65 17.05
C LEU A 190 10.54 -8.46 17.88
N SER A 191 9.61 -7.81 18.59
CA SER A 191 9.95 -6.71 19.50
C SER A 191 10.78 -7.22 20.69
N GLU A 192 10.50 -8.41 21.23
CA GLU A 192 11.31 -9.06 22.27
C GLU A 192 12.74 -9.37 21.79
N TYR A 193 12.91 -9.65 20.50
CA TYR A 193 14.23 -9.86 19.87
C TYR A 193 14.96 -8.55 19.55
N GLY A 194 14.35 -7.40 19.86
CA GLY A 194 14.92 -6.07 19.64
C GLY A 194 14.78 -5.54 18.21
N TYR A 195 13.97 -6.17 17.36
CA TYR A 195 13.69 -5.64 16.03
C TYR A 195 12.64 -4.53 16.10
N TYR A 196 12.82 -3.52 15.25
CA TYR A 196 11.73 -2.59 14.94
C TYR A 196 10.76 -3.24 13.95
N VAL A 197 9.46 -3.08 14.20
CA VAL A 197 8.39 -3.47 13.28
C VAL A 197 7.44 -2.31 13.05
N SER A 198 7.09 -2.01 11.80
CA SER A 198 6.13 -0.93 11.51
C SER A 198 4.72 -1.28 12.01
N PRO A 199 3.91 -0.28 12.42
CA PRO A 199 2.55 -0.49 12.95
C PRO A 199 1.56 -0.79 11.81
N SER A 200 1.77 -1.91 11.14
CA SER A 200 0.99 -2.34 9.99
C SER A 200 -0.39 -2.85 10.37
N VAL A 201 -1.39 -2.50 9.57
CA VAL A 201 -2.74 -3.07 9.64
C VAL A 201 -3.03 -4.10 8.56
N VAL A 202 -2.03 -4.47 7.75
CA VAL A 202 -2.18 -5.37 6.59
C VAL A 202 -1.28 -6.61 6.67
N ASN A 203 -1.26 -7.45 5.64
CA ASN A 203 -0.56 -8.74 5.62
C ASN A 203 0.95 -8.63 5.35
N PHE A 204 1.58 -7.51 5.67
CA PHE A 204 3.02 -7.32 5.60
C PHE A 204 3.45 -6.21 6.55
N TYR A 205 4.74 -6.13 6.87
CA TYR A 205 5.31 -5.11 7.74
C TYR A 205 6.74 -4.79 7.32
N LEU A 206 7.24 -3.61 7.71
CA LEU A 206 8.66 -3.30 7.65
C LEU A 206 9.33 -3.84 8.91
N LEU A 207 10.48 -4.46 8.72
CA LEU A 207 11.39 -4.94 9.77
C LEU A 207 12.71 -4.18 9.64
N ARG A 208 13.24 -3.66 10.75
CA ARG A 208 14.59 -3.09 10.81
C ARG A 208 15.32 -3.62 12.03
N LEU A 209 16.63 -3.83 11.87
CA LEU A 209 17.52 -4.16 12.97
C LEU A 209 18.08 -2.89 13.62
N PRO A 210 18.34 -2.93 14.93
CA PRO A 210 19.25 -1.98 15.53
C PRO A 210 20.67 -2.23 15.00
N ASN A 211 21.27 -1.22 14.37
CA ASN A 211 22.71 -1.14 14.09
C ASN A 211 23.34 -2.26 13.24
N ARG A 212 22.58 -2.92 12.35
CA ARG A 212 23.09 -3.94 11.42
C ARG A 212 22.59 -3.73 9.99
N SER A 213 23.37 -4.18 9.01
CA SER A 213 22.99 -4.15 7.60
C SER A 213 21.83 -5.12 7.31
N THR A 214 20.77 -4.60 6.70
CA THR A 214 19.64 -5.36 6.16
C THR A 214 20.04 -6.24 4.98
N GLU A 215 21.10 -5.90 4.25
CA GLU A 215 21.64 -6.71 3.16
C GLU A 215 22.22 -8.02 3.70
N ALA A 216 23.01 -7.96 4.78
CA ALA A 216 23.54 -9.15 5.44
C ALA A 216 22.42 -10.06 5.97
N LEU A 217 21.38 -9.46 6.57
CA LEU A 217 20.20 -10.21 7.00
C LEU A 217 19.45 -10.83 5.80
N LEU A 218 19.30 -10.12 4.69
CA LEU A 218 18.68 -10.65 3.48
C LEU A 218 19.40 -11.91 3.01
N TYR A 219 20.72 -11.88 2.87
CA TYR A 219 21.50 -13.05 2.47
C TYR A 219 21.36 -14.22 3.45
N HIS A 220 21.37 -13.93 4.76
CA HIS A 220 21.14 -14.96 5.78
C HIS A 220 19.77 -15.64 5.61
N LEU A 221 18.70 -14.86 5.42
CA LEU A 221 17.35 -15.38 5.22
C LEU A 221 17.22 -16.18 3.91
N LEU A 222 17.87 -15.71 2.83
CA LEU A 222 17.90 -16.43 1.55
C LEU A 222 18.53 -17.82 1.68
N GLN A 223 19.61 -17.97 2.46
CA GLN A 223 20.22 -19.27 2.74
C GLN A 223 19.30 -20.23 3.53
N LYS A 224 18.25 -19.70 4.16
CA LYS A 224 17.20 -20.48 4.84
C LYS A 224 15.96 -20.69 3.98
N GLY A 225 15.98 -20.30 2.72
CA GLY A 225 14.83 -20.40 1.81
C GLY A 225 13.75 -19.32 2.05
N ILE A 226 14.05 -18.29 2.84
CA ILE A 226 13.15 -17.19 3.15
C ILE A 226 13.51 -16.01 2.27
N VAL A 227 12.54 -15.45 1.55
CA VAL A 227 12.77 -14.37 0.57
C VAL A 227 12.02 -13.09 0.99
N PRO A 228 12.61 -12.23 1.84
CA PRO A 228 12.09 -10.91 2.13
C PRO A 228 12.15 -9.98 0.91
N ARG A 229 11.34 -8.92 0.92
CA ARG A 229 11.46 -7.83 -0.05
C ARG A 229 12.42 -6.77 0.50
N HIS A 230 13.60 -6.63 -0.11
CA HIS A 230 14.51 -5.53 0.18
C HIS A 230 13.88 -4.18 -0.18
N THR A 231 14.16 -3.09 0.55
CA THR A 231 13.52 -1.78 0.34
C THR A 231 14.43 -0.72 -0.29
N MET A 232 15.57 -1.11 -0.87
CA MET A 232 16.54 -0.18 -1.51
C MET A 232 15.91 0.75 -2.56
N ASN A 233 14.89 0.26 -3.28
CA ASN A 233 14.22 1.00 -4.33
C ASN A 233 12.98 1.78 -3.83
N PHE A 234 12.74 1.82 -2.52
CA PHE A 234 11.72 2.66 -1.91
C PHE A 234 12.38 3.93 -1.39
N ARG A 235 12.02 5.05 -1.99
CA ARG A 235 12.49 6.37 -1.57
C ARG A 235 12.07 6.64 -0.13
N GLY A 236 13.04 7.01 0.71
CA GLY A 236 12.83 7.24 2.15
C GLY A 236 13.02 6.00 3.03
N LEU A 237 13.18 4.80 2.44
CA LEU A 237 13.61 3.62 3.17
C LEU A 237 15.09 3.30 2.91
N ASP A 238 15.58 3.58 1.69
CA ASP A 238 16.99 3.55 1.30
C ASP A 238 17.74 2.28 1.74
N GLY A 239 17.01 1.16 1.73
CA GLY A 239 17.53 -0.16 2.10
C GLY A 239 17.59 -0.43 3.60
N HIS A 240 17.28 0.52 4.49
CA HIS A 240 17.34 0.34 5.95
C HIS A 240 16.29 -0.63 6.53
N TYR A 241 15.38 -1.14 5.69
CA TYR A 241 14.30 -2.03 6.10
C TYR A 241 14.22 -3.26 5.19
N LEU A 242 13.66 -4.35 5.71
CA LEU A 242 13.13 -5.44 4.90
C LEU A 242 11.61 -5.44 5.04
N ARG A 243 10.88 -5.66 3.94
CA ARG A 243 9.44 -5.90 4.01
C ARG A 243 9.17 -7.41 4.02
N LEU A 244 8.51 -7.88 5.06
CA LEU A 244 8.13 -9.27 5.26
C LEU A 244 6.60 -9.40 5.18
N ALA A 245 6.12 -10.54 4.68
CA ALA A 245 4.70 -10.85 4.68
C ALA A 245 4.31 -11.51 6.01
N VAL A 246 3.05 -11.36 6.40
CA VAL A 246 2.40 -12.21 7.41
C VAL A 246 1.86 -13.42 6.67
N LYS A 247 2.38 -14.62 6.97
CA LYS A 247 1.97 -15.86 6.32
C LYS A 247 1.30 -16.82 7.32
N THR A 248 1.33 -18.14 7.06
CA THR A 248 0.82 -19.13 8.02
C THR A 248 1.70 -19.16 9.28
N GLU A 249 1.16 -19.71 10.36
CA GLU A 249 1.87 -19.86 11.63
C GLU A 249 3.20 -20.61 11.45
N GLU A 250 3.20 -21.71 10.71
CA GLU A 250 4.40 -22.54 10.48
C GLU A 250 5.47 -21.79 9.67
N GLU A 251 5.06 -21.04 8.64
CA GLU A 251 5.98 -20.25 7.83
C GLU A 251 6.57 -19.08 8.63
N ASN A 252 5.75 -18.46 9.49
CA ASN A 252 6.21 -17.39 10.37
C ASN A 252 7.10 -17.91 11.50
N ASP A 253 6.86 -19.12 12.02
CA ASP A 253 7.74 -19.76 13.01
C ASP A 253 9.13 -20.04 12.44
N GLN A 254 9.21 -20.47 11.17
CA GLN A 254 10.49 -20.62 10.47
C GLN A 254 11.24 -19.28 10.38
N LEU A 255 10.51 -18.19 10.08
CA LEU A 255 11.07 -16.84 10.06
C LEU A 255 11.55 -16.39 11.45
N LEU A 256 10.72 -16.55 12.49
CA LEU A 256 11.05 -16.17 13.86
C LEU A 256 12.29 -16.91 14.35
N HIS A 257 12.40 -18.21 14.05
CA HIS A 257 13.57 -19.01 14.42
C HIS A 257 14.85 -18.55 13.73
N ALA A 258 14.78 -18.21 12.43
CA ALA A 258 15.91 -17.64 11.71
C ALA A 258 16.35 -16.28 12.30
N LEU A 259 15.38 -15.42 12.61
CA LEU A 259 15.63 -14.08 13.16
C LEU A 259 16.14 -14.12 14.61
N ARG A 260 15.69 -15.08 15.43
CA ARG A 260 16.18 -15.26 16.80
C ARG A 260 17.67 -15.60 16.81
N ARG A 261 18.09 -16.54 15.96
CA ARG A 261 19.49 -16.95 15.84
C ARG A 261 20.39 -15.84 15.31
N TRP A 262 19.85 -14.95 14.49
CA TRP A 262 20.58 -13.79 13.98
C TRP A 262 20.76 -12.68 15.02
N ALA A 263 19.77 -12.52 15.92
CA ALA A 263 19.80 -11.51 16.97
C ALA A 263 20.79 -11.85 18.11
N GLN A 264 21.03 -13.14 18.35
CA GLN A 264 22.07 -13.65 19.26
C GLN A 264 23.47 -13.42 18.70
#